data_AF-A0A7H4N051-F1
#
_entry.id   AF-A0A7H4N051-F1
#
_cell.length_a   1.000
_cell.length_b   1.000
_cell.length_c   1.000
_cell.angle_alpha   90.00
_cell.angle_beta   90.00
_cell.angle_gamma   90.00
#
_symmetry.space_group_name_H-M   'P 1'
#
loop_
_entity.id
_entity.type
_entity.pdbx_description
1 polymer ?
#
loop_
_entity_poly.entity_id
_entity_poly.type
_entity_poly.pdbx_seq_one_letter_code
_entity_poly.pdbx_strand_id
1 'polypeptide(L)'
;MGISAAAAYTSSDRTNDQMTQTTAQGDKAEAWTTGLKYDANNIYLATMYSETRNMTPYGNGNGVANKTQNFEVTAQYQFDFGLRPAVSFLMSKGKDLSKTDGDKDLVKYADIGATYYFNRNMSTYVDYKINLLDEDDSFYSNNGISTDDVVALGLVYQF
;
A
#
# COMPACT_ATOMS: atom_id res chain seq x y z
N MET A 1 -25.18 6.92 11.14
CA MET A 1 -24.67 6.02 10.09
C MET A 1 -23.19 6.29 9.93
N GLY A 2 -22.33 5.28 10.09
CA GLY A 2 -20.86 5.41 9.99
C GLY A 2 -20.25 4.72 8.77
N ILE A 3 -21.08 4.06 7.94
CA ILE A 3 -20.61 3.34 6.75
C ILE A 3 -20.56 4.30 5.57
N SER A 4 -19.48 4.24 4.81
CA SER A 4 -19.26 4.96 3.56
C SER A 4 -18.67 4.02 2.51
N ALA A 5 -18.99 4.26 1.24
CA ALA A 5 -18.45 3.54 0.11
C ALA A 5 -17.92 4.54 -0.93
N ALA A 6 -16.83 4.18 -1.62
CA ALA A 6 -16.25 4.97 -2.68
C ALA A 6 -15.74 4.07 -3.80
N ALA A 7 -15.77 4.57 -5.04
CA ALA A 7 -15.15 3.93 -6.19
C ALA A 7 -14.57 4.99 -7.11
N ALA A 8 -13.48 4.65 -7.80
CA ALA A 8 -12.84 5.52 -8.79
C ALA A 8 -12.28 4.70 -9.96
N TYR A 9 -12.20 5.33 -11.13
CA TYR A 9 -11.58 4.79 -12.34
C TYR A 9 -10.76 5.89 -13.01
N THR A 10 -9.60 5.53 -13.53
CA THR A 10 -8.72 6.41 -14.30
C THR A 10 -8.16 5.67 -15.51
N SER A 11 -7.94 6.43 -16.59
CA SER A 11 -7.31 5.95 -17.82
C SER A 11 -6.48 7.08 -18.41
N SER A 12 -5.24 6.79 -18.81
CA SER A 12 -4.33 7.76 -19.42
C SER A 12 -3.43 7.07 -20.43
N ASP A 13 -3.04 7.79 -21.48
CA ASP A 13 -2.03 7.32 -22.41
C ASP A 13 -0.63 7.30 -21.74
N ARG A 14 0.19 6.34 -22.12
CA ARG A 14 1.58 6.19 -21.69
C ARG A 14 2.49 6.91 -22.68
N THR A 15 3.52 7.58 -22.18
CA THR A 15 4.49 8.24 -23.06
C THR A 15 5.26 7.23 -23.90
N ASN A 16 5.84 7.68 -25.02
CA ASN A 16 6.68 6.82 -25.86
C ASN A 16 7.83 6.19 -25.08
N ASP A 17 8.43 6.93 -24.14
CA ASP A 17 9.50 6.39 -23.29
C ASP A 17 8.95 5.32 -22.33
N GLN A 18 7.76 5.51 -21.76
CA GLN A 18 7.13 4.49 -20.93
C GLN A 18 6.83 3.21 -21.72
N MET A 19 6.37 3.33 -22.96
CA MET A 19 6.09 2.18 -23.82
C MET A 19 7.35 1.40 -24.24
N THR A 20 8.50 2.07 -24.37
CA THR A 20 9.72 1.48 -24.94
C THR A 20 10.79 1.15 -23.91
N GLN A 21 10.81 1.82 -22.77
CA GLN A 21 11.88 1.72 -21.77
C GLN A 21 11.47 0.99 -20.49
N THR A 22 10.17 0.68 -20.30
CA THR A 22 9.68 -0.03 -19.12
C THR A 22 9.36 -1.49 -19.40
N THR A 23 9.19 -2.28 -18.33
CA THR A 23 8.86 -3.70 -18.45
C THR A 23 7.39 -3.98 -18.78
N ALA A 24 6.49 -2.99 -18.63
CA ALA A 24 5.09 -3.14 -19.00
C ALA A 24 4.82 -2.77 -20.46
N GLN A 25 4.05 -3.59 -21.15
CA GLN A 25 3.62 -3.36 -22.52
C GLN A 25 2.31 -2.57 -22.57
N GLY A 26 1.96 -2.03 -23.74
CA GLY A 26 0.70 -1.32 -23.95
C GLY A 26 0.82 0.20 -23.86
N ASP A 27 -0.10 0.87 -24.55
CA ASP A 27 -0.16 2.31 -24.78
C ASP A 27 -0.99 3.06 -23.72
N LYS A 28 -1.74 2.35 -22.89
CA LYS A 28 -2.55 2.91 -21.81
C LYS A 28 -2.16 2.39 -20.44
N ALA A 29 -2.25 3.29 -19.47
CA ALA A 29 -2.24 3.01 -18.04
C ALA A 29 -3.65 3.19 -17.50
N GLU A 30 -4.14 2.19 -16.77
CA GLU A 30 -5.49 2.20 -16.20
C GLU A 30 -5.46 1.82 -14.72
N ALA A 31 -6.39 2.36 -13.97
CA ALA A 31 -6.64 1.91 -12.61
C ALA A 31 -8.12 2.00 -12.26
N TRP A 32 -8.57 1.09 -11.41
CA TRP A 32 -9.83 1.22 -10.73
C TRP A 32 -9.68 0.79 -9.27
N THR A 33 -10.47 1.41 -8.41
CA THR A 33 -10.48 1.12 -6.98
C THR A 33 -11.90 1.20 -6.44
N THR A 34 -12.17 0.38 -5.43
CA THR A 34 -13.37 0.43 -4.62
C THR A 34 -12.98 0.30 -3.16
N GLY A 35 -13.70 0.97 -2.27
CA GLY A 35 -13.42 0.95 -0.85
C GLY A 35 -14.67 1.10 -0.01
N LEU A 36 -14.60 0.48 1.18
CA LEU A 36 -15.60 0.59 2.22
C LEU A 36 -14.93 1.12 3.48
N LYS A 37 -15.63 2.01 4.18
CA LYS A 37 -15.19 2.54 5.46
C LYS A 37 -16.33 2.47 6.46
N TYR A 38 -16.04 2.03 7.67
CA TYR A 38 -16.84 2.23 8.86
C TYR A 38 -16.10 3.18 9.80
N ASP A 39 -16.75 4.29 10.14
CA ASP A 39 -16.19 5.39 10.93
C ASP A 39 -17.26 5.89 11.89
N ALA A 40 -17.40 5.19 13.02
CA ALA A 40 -18.34 5.52 14.08
C ALA A 40 -17.96 4.80 15.38
N ASN A 41 -18.43 5.34 16.51
CA ASN A 41 -18.26 4.74 17.84
C ASN A 41 -16.78 4.48 18.19
N ASN A 42 -15.91 5.45 17.92
CA ASN A 42 -14.47 5.37 18.14
C ASN A 42 -13.75 4.27 17.35
N ILE A 43 -14.44 3.59 16.43
CA ILE A 43 -13.87 2.56 15.58
C ILE A 43 -13.71 3.13 14.18
N TYR A 44 -12.52 2.95 13.63
CA TYR A 44 -12.21 3.21 12.23
C TYR A 44 -11.80 1.89 11.58
N LEU A 45 -12.61 1.40 10.64
CA LEU A 45 -12.31 0.23 9.83
C LEU A 45 -12.42 0.63 8.37
N ALA A 46 -11.35 0.47 7.60
CA ALA A 46 -11.38 0.75 6.17
C ALA A 46 -10.77 -0.43 5.41
N THR A 47 -11.34 -0.74 4.25
CA THR A 47 -10.77 -1.68 3.30
C THR A 47 -10.89 -1.15 1.89
N MET A 48 -9.90 -1.45 1.07
CA MET A 48 -9.83 -1.04 -0.31
C MET A 48 -9.33 -2.19 -1.17
N TYR A 49 -9.92 -2.34 -2.35
CA TYR A 49 -9.43 -3.20 -3.40
C TYR A 49 -9.22 -2.38 -4.66
N SER A 50 -8.11 -2.61 -5.35
CA SER A 50 -7.84 -1.98 -6.63
C SER A 50 -7.14 -2.92 -7.60
N GLU A 51 -7.31 -2.64 -8.89
CA GLU A 51 -6.43 -3.19 -9.91
C GLU A 51 -5.84 -2.06 -10.74
N THR A 52 -4.60 -2.25 -11.17
CA THR A 52 -3.94 -1.35 -12.12
C THR A 52 -3.46 -2.14 -13.33
N ARG A 53 -3.33 -1.46 -14.47
CA ARG A 53 -2.75 -2.02 -15.70
C ARG A 53 -1.67 -1.07 -16.22
N ASN A 54 -0.48 -1.61 -16.47
CA ASN A 54 0.69 -0.90 -17.03
C ASN A 54 1.07 0.39 -16.31
N MET A 55 0.78 0.48 -15.01
CA MET A 55 0.84 1.72 -14.24
C MET A 55 1.74 1.63 -13.01
N THR A 56 1.64 0.55 -12.22
CA THR A 56 2.32 0.46 -10.93
C THR A 56 3.82 0.16 -11.11
N PRO A 57 4.72 1.07 -10.71
CA PRO A 57 6.15 0.81 -10.74
C PRO A 57 6.54 -0.16 -9.61
N TYR A 58 7.64 -0.88 -9.79
CA TYR A 58 8.23 -1.73 -8.76
C TYR A 58 9.75 -1.79 -8.86
N GLY A 59 10.39 -2.01 -7.71
CA GLY A 59 11.85 -2.05 -7.62
C GLY A 59 12.54 -0.74 -7.97
N ASN A 60 13.86 -0.79 -8.15
CA ASN A 60 14.71 0.38 -8.38
C ASN A 60 15.03 0.66 -9.87
N GLY A 61 14.55 -0.19 -10.78
CA GLY A 61 14.77 -0.07 -12.22
C GLY A 61 13.55 0.45 -12.98
N ASN A 62 13.47 0.13 -14.27
CA ASN A 62 12.31 0.46 -15.12
C ASN A 62 11.15 -0.55 -14.96
N GLY A 63 11.00 -1.13 -13.76
CA GLY A 63 9.98 -2.12 -13.45
C GLY A 63 8.61 -1.47 -13.41
N VAL A 64 7.72 -1.86 -14.32
CA VAL A 64 6.30 -1.51 -14.29
C VAL A 64 5.50 -2.79 -14.45
N ALA A 65 4.54 -3.02 -13.57
CA ALA A 65 3.70 -4.21 -13.62
C ALA A 65 2.64 -4.08 -14.72
N ASN A 66 2.51 -5.12 -15.56
CA ASN A 66 1.46 -5.19 -16.57
C ASN A 66 0.07 -5.20 -15.93
N LYS A 67 -0.07 -5.90 -14.80
CA LYS A 67 -1.26 -5.82 -13.95
C LYS A 67 -0.88 -5.90 -12.47
N THR A 68 -1.61 -5.19 -11.63
CA THR A 68 -1.58 -5.42 -10.18
C THR A 68 -2.97 -5.69 -9.63
N GLN A 69 -3.02 -6.46 -8.54
CA GLN A 69 -4.19 -6.61 -7.69
C GLN A 69 -3.78 -6.18 -6.28
N ASN A 70 -4.36 -5.10 -5.79
CA ASN A 70 -4.00 -4.50 -4.52
C ASN A 70 -5.16 -4.61 -3.53
N PHE A 71 -4.82 -4.93 -2.30
CA PHE A 71 -5.76 -5.05 -1.20
C PHE A 71 -5.17 -4.41 0.04
N GLU A 72 -5.97 -3.57 0.68
CA GLU A 72 -5.60 -2.90 1.91
C GLU A 72 -6.75 -3.01 2.91
N VAL A 73 -6.41 -3.21 4.18
CA VAL A 73 -7.35 -3.14 5.28
C VAL A 73 -6.66 -2.55 6.51
N THR A 74 -7.36 -1.70 7.23
CA THR A 74 -6.89 -1.13 8.51
C THR A 74 -8.03 -1.09 9.50
N ALA A 75 -7.75 -1.48 10.74
CA ALA A 75 -8.67 -1.44 11.86
C ALA A 75 -8.01 -0.66 13.00
N GLN A 76 -8.71 0.34 13.51
CA GLN A 76 -8.20 1.25 14.52
C GLN A 76 -9.28 1.57 15.54
N TYR A 77 -8.85 1.86 16.76
CA TYR A 77 -9.74 2.25 17.84
C TYR A 77 -9.21 3.51 18.51
N GLN A 78 -10.08 4.50 18.74
CA GLN A 78 -9.72 5.75 19.41
C GLN A 78 -10.16 5.70 20.87
N PHE A 79 -9.20 5.60 21.79
CA PHE A 79 -9.50 5.77 23.20
C PHE A 79 -9.70 7.24 23.55
N ASP A 80 -10.57 7.49 24.55
CA ASP A 80 -10.88 8.84 25.03
C ASP A 80 -9.66 9.55 25.65
N PHE A 81 -8.67 8.80 26.14
CA PHE A 81 -7.43 9.33 26.72
C PHE A 81 -6.34 9.64 25.67
N GLY A 82 -6.67 9.58 24.38
CA GLY A 82 -5.81 10.00 23.28
C GLY A 82 -5.00 8.90 22.60
N LEU A 83 -5.00 7.67 23.10
CA LEU A 83 -4.33 6.54 22.42
C LEU A 83 -5.18 6.01 21.27
N ARG A 84 -4.54 5.73 20.14
CA ARG A 84 -5.15 5.13 18.96
C ARG A 84 -4.28 3.98 18.44
N PRO A 85 -4.50 2.73 18.91
CA PRO A 85 -3.90 1.56 18.27
C PRO A 85 -4.48 1.33 16.88
N ALA A 86 -3.66 0.76 16.00
CA ALA A 86 -4.00 0.37 14.66
C ALA A 86 -3.38 -0.98 14.31
N VAL A 87 -4.13 -1.79 13.57
CA VAL A 87 -3.61 -2.97 12.87
C VAL A 87 -4.01 -2.88 11.40
N SER A 88 -3.07 -3.11 10.51
CA SER A 88 -3.31 -3.01 9.07
C SER A 88 -2.66 -4.16 8.32
N PHE A 89 -3.18 -4.46 7.14
CA PHE A 89 -2.61 -5.42 6.21
C PHE A 89 -2.68 -4.85 4.80
N LEU A 90 -1.54 -4.89 4.10
CA LEU A 90 -1.40 -4.33 2.77
C LEU A 90 -0.75 -5.37 1.87
N MET A 91 -1.31 -5.53 0.67
CA MET A 91 -0.85 -6.45 -0.34
C MET A 91 -0.98 -5.83 -1.73
N SER A 92 0.06 -5.95 -2.54
CA SER A 92 0.05 -5.63 -3.97
C SER A 92 0.65 -6.81 -4.71
N LYS A 93 -0.17 -7.56 -5.46
CA LYS A 93 0.29 -8.69 -6.26
C LYS A 93 0.48 -8.26 -7.70
N GLY A 94 1.73 -8.29 -8.16
CA GLY A 94 2.11 -8.11 -9.55
C GLY A 94 1.78 -9.36 -10.37
N LYS A 95 1.10 -9.14 -11.49
CA LYS A 95 0.69 -10.14 -12.47
C LYS A 95 1.39 -9.88 -13.78
N ASP A 96 1.76 -10.96 -14.47
CA ASP A 96 2.42 -10.92 -15.77
C ASP A 96 3.67 -10.02 -15.78
N LEU A 97 4.52 -10.15 -14.76
CA LEU A 97 5.74 -9.34 -14.67
C LEU A 97 6.77 -9.81 -15.72
N SER A 98 7.20 -8.90 -16.60
CA SER A 98 8.20 -9.25 -17.62
C SER A 98 9.52 -9.63 -16.95
N LYS A 99 10.19 -10.65 -17.51
CA LYS A 99 11.46 -11.21 -16.99
C LYS A 99 11.34 -11.84 -15.59
N THR A 100 10.17 -12.35 -15.24
CA THR A 100 9.94 -13.12 -14.02
C THR A 100 9.10 -14.33 -14.33
N ASP A 101 9.40 -15.46 -13.69
CA ASP A 101 8.58 -16.66 -13.79
C ASP A 101 7.34 -16.51 -12.89
N GLY A 102 6.25 -16.03 -13.49
CA GLY A 102 4.94 -15.95 -12.87
C GLY A 102 4.67 -14.69 -12.05
N ASP A 103 3.69 -14.79 -11.15
CA ASP A 103 3.21 -13.68 -10.32
C ASP A 103 4.08 -13.52 -9.08
N LYS A 104 4.32 -12.27 -8.68
CA LYS A 104 5.05 -11.93 -7.45
C LYS A 104 4.28 -10.93 -6.60
N ASP A 105 4.39 -11.04 -5.28
CA ASP A 105 3.88 -10.02 -4.38
C ASP A 105 4.88 -8.85 -4.39
N LEU A 106 4.49 -7.66 -4.85
CA LEU A 106 5.36 -6.48 -4.92
C LEU A 106 5.43 -5.75 -3.57
N VAL A 107 4.33 -5.82 -2.83
CA VAL A 107 4.18 -5.33 -1.46
C VAL A 107 3.38 -6.37 -0.71
N LYS A 108 3.83 -6.75 0.48
CA LYS A 108 3.05 -7.59 1.39
C LYS A 108 3.54 -7.40 2.80
N TYR A 109 2.74 -6.80 3.67
CA TYR A 109 3.11 -6.63 5.06
C TYR A 109 1.88 -6.53 5.96
N ALA A 110 2.08 -6.93 7.22
CA ALA A 110 1.21 -6.57 8.32
C ALA A 110 1.83 -5.40 9.06
N ASP A 111 0.99 -4.56 9.65
CA ASP A 111 1.37 -3.35 10.33
C ASP A 111 0.66 -3.27 11.67
N ILE A 112 1.41 -2.99 12.73
CA ILE A 112 0.87 -2.86 14.08
C ILE A 112 1.50 -1.61 14.70
N GLY A 113 0.66 -0.65 15.06
CA GLY A 113 1.12 0.63 15.56
C GLY A 113 0.20 1.22 16.59
N ALA A 114 0.67 2.29 17.23
CA ALA A 114 -0.14 3.10 18.12
C ALA A 114 0.31 4.55 18.04
N THR A 115 -0.66 5.45 17.91
CA THR A 115 -0.45 6.89 18.03
C THR A 115 -1.04 7.39 19.33
N TYR A 116 -0.30 8.22 20.07
CA TYR A 116 -0.78 8.91 21.26
C TYR A 116 -0.90 10.41 20.98
N TYR A 117 -2.12 10.92 21.05
CA TYR A 117 -2.44 12.32 20.87
C TYR A 117 -2.45 13.03 22.22
N PHE A 118 -1.48 13.93 22.45
CA PHE A 118 -1.46 14.79 23.64
C PHE A 118 -2.56 15.86 23.53
N ASN A 119 -2.70 16.44 22.34
CA ASN A 119 -3.72 17.40 21.96
C ASN A 119 -3.80 17.47 20.42
N ARG A 120 -4.53 18.44 19.86
CA ARG A 120 -4.66 18.61 18.40
C ARG A 120 -3.37 19.02 17.69
N ASN A 121 -2.34 19.43 18.43
CA ASN A 121 -1.11 20.02 17.93
C ASN A 121 0.14 19.17 18.22
N MET A 122 0.03 18.12 19.03
CA MET A 122 1.17 17.28 19.41
C MET A 122 0.78 15.81 19.57
N SER A 123 1.55 14.91 18.95
CA SER A 123 1.38 13.47 19.04
C SER A 123 2.71 12.73 18.98
N THR A 124 2.76 11.54 19.56
CA THR A 124 3.87 10.58 19.37
C THR A 124 3.32 9.28 18.81
N TYR A 125 4.11 8.53 18.06
CA TYR A 125 3.69 7.25 17.52
C TYR A 125 4.83 6.23 17.49
N VAL A 126 4.43 4.96 17.54
CA VAL A 126 5.25 3.81 17.19
C VAL A 126 4.52 3.04 16.11
N ASP A 127 5.25 2.59 15.10
CA ASP A 127 4.73 1.74 14.04
C ASP A 127 5.68 0.59 13.75
N TYR A 128 5.13 -0.61 13.59
CA TYR A 128 5.91 -1.80 13.29
C TYR A 128 5.38 -2.47 12.02
N LYS A 129 6.13 -2.30 10.94
CA LYS A 129 5.93 -2.96 9.67
C LYS A 129 6.61 -4.32 9.70
N ILE A 130 5.81 -5.37 9.73
CA ILE A 130 6.23 -6.77 9.61
C ILE A 130 6.12 -7.16 8.15
N ASN A 131 7.26 -7.23 7.47
CA ASN A 131 7.33 -7.52 6.05
C ASN A 131 7.13 -9.01 5.81
N LEU A 132 6.21 -9.36 4.91
CA LEU A 132 5.78 -10.73 4.64
C LEU A 132 6.21 -11.20 3.24
N LEU A 133 7.09 -10.43 2.59
CA LEU A 133 7.76 -10.86 1.37
C LEU A 133 8.77 -11.96 1.70
N ASP A 134 8.93 -12.91 0.79
CA ASP A 134 9.82 -14.06 0.95
C ASP A 134 11.28 -13.63 0.76
N GLU A 135 12.03 -13.50 1.86
CA GLU A 135 13.42 -13.04 1.85
C GLU A 135 14.37 -13.94 1.03
N ASP A 136 14.04 -15.22 0.88
CA ASP A 136 14.84 -16.18 0.12
C ASP A 136 14.62 -16.08 -1.41
N ASP A 137 13.59 -15.34 -1.85
CA ASP A 137 13.30 -15.15 -3.26
C ASP A 137 14.19 -14.05 -3.87
N SER A 138 15.14 -14.49 -4.70
CA SER A 138 16.06 -13.61 -5.43
C SER A 138 15.38 -12.50 -6.25
N PHE A 139 14.09 -12.64 -6.59
CA PHE A 139 13.33 -11.57 -7.23
C PHE A 139 13.41 -10.24 -6.45
N TYR A 140 13.30 -10.28 -5.13
CA TYR A 140 13.26 -9.05 -4.31
C TYR A 140 14.61 -8.35 -4.27
N SER A 141 15.68 -9.09 -3.95
CA SER A 141 17.03 -8.54 -3.92
C SER A 141 17.49 -8.05 -5.29
N ASN A 142 17.16 -8.76 -6.38
CA ASN A 142 17.50 -8.35 -7.75
C ASN A 142 16.76 -7.07 -8.19
N ASN A 143 15.56 -6.82 -7.67
CA ASN A 143 14.79 -5.61 -7.98
C ASN A 143 14.98 -4.51 -6.92
N GLY A 144 15.76 -4.76 -5.86
CA GLY A 144 15.98 -3.81 -4.76
C GLY A 144 14.74 -3.55 -3.91
N ILE A 145 13.84 -4.53 -3.82
CA ILE A 145 12.68 -4.51 -2.94
C ILE A 145 13.12 -5.05 -1.58
N SER A 146 13.06 -4.23 -0.53
CA SER A 146 13.42 -4.68 0.82
C SER A 146 12.36 -5.64 1.37
N THR A 147 12.84 -6.76 1.90
CA THR A 147 12.06 -7.77 2.62
C THR A 147 12.18 -7.62 4.13
N ASP A 148 12.90 -6.59 4.59
CA ASP A 148 13.15 -6.37 6.01
C ASP A 148 11.95 -5.73 6.71
N ASP A 149 11.86 -6.04 7.99
CA ASP A 149 10.99 -5.39 8.95
C ASP A 149 11.47 -3.97 9.27
N VAL A 150 10.53 -3.08 9.61
CA VAL A 150 10.85 -1.69 9.98
C VAL A 150 10.05 -1.26 11.20
N VAL A 151 10.74 -0.66 12.17
CA VAL A 151 10.12 0.03 13.31
C VAL A 151 10.32 1.53 13.15
N ALA A 152 9.21 2.29 13.16
CA ALA A 152 9.22 3.73 13.16
C ALA A 152 8.83 4.26 14.55
N LEU A 153 9.55 5.28 15.03
CA LEU A 153 9.26 6.03 16.24
C LEU A 153 9.29 7.52 15.90
N GLY A 154 8.25 8.25 16.27
CA GLY A 154 8.15 9.67 15.90
C GLY A 154 7.44 10.51 16.95
N LEU A 155 7.91 11.75 17.09
CA LEU A 155 7.23 12.82 17.82
C LEU A 155 6.92 13.94 16.82
N VAL A 156 5.65 14.34 16.76
CA VAL A 156 5.16 15.29 15.77
C VAL A 156 4.54 16.49 16.49
N TYR A 157 4.94 17.67 16.05
CA TYR A 157 4.31 18.94 16.39
C TYR A 157 3.73 19.57 15.12
N GLN A 158 2.47 20.01 15.18
CA GLN A 158 1.74 20.61 14.07
C GLN A 158 1.03 21.90 14.53
N PHE A 159 1.07 22.93 13.67
CA PHE A 159 0.49 24.26 13.92
C PHE A 159 -0.78 24.49 13.11
#